data_AF-A0A397EK44-F1
#
_entry.id   AF-A0A397EK44-F1
#
_cell.length_a   1.000
_cell.length_b   1.000
_cell.length_c   1.000
_cell.angle_alpha   90.00
_cell.angle_beta   90.00
_cell.angle_gamma   90.00
#
_symmetry.space_group_name_H-M   'P 1'
#
loop_
_entity.id
_entity.type
_entity.pdbx_description
1 polymer ?
#
loop_
_entity_poly.entity_id
_entity_poly.type
_entity_poly.pdbx_seq_one_letter_code
_entity_poly.pdbx_strand_id
1 'polypeptide(L)'
;MHRAIIAHVSQVFHPSVHFDDANIFIVGVDLLELLSQQPLHIHSFAVLRKAILATTDASFFLRDTPPGPSILVPMVAAVFHTWMHGMVQPNGASVDVWAELGTMVRKWLTHPSVSAAFAAELVRRWKVEVTAISALVQWFYTPPPSGSSDKVPPPTTDHHFHHAKDVALTSTFVAQQVAPTVDAALIVLDRLLHVMSPSATLSSLKPHLLLAVQTSVRDIVSHWVLHVPALGISPSTILCLFGEWFLPSCEMPMSRDFDAAQAIALETLCLVCTAKGRDVLLPPHVAMFCRVLHAALQDTTNIRVLSTVIRHASTVFGRCAPGIHVLVPAFLHAIDALTLFYTSLSSSGGGSSSEADCLACVELLFGMLALPGQYPHVVHESWRAKLHDVASTHGRVGSGDTVLPHLAEFDVE
;
A
#
# COMPACT_ATOMS: atom_id res chain seq x y z
N MET A 1 -34.64 11.22 19.91
CA MET A 1 -34.70 9.80 19.47
C MET A 1 -33.30 9.17 19.37
N HIS A 2 -32.40 9.60 18.47
CA HIS A 2 -31.06 8.99 18.31
C HIS A 2 -30.26 8.82 19.61
N ARG A 3 -30.20 9.83 20.50
CA ARG A 3 -29.52 9.71 21.80
C ARG A 3 -30.06 8.61 22.69
N ALA A 4 -31.38 8.39 22.68
CA ALA A 4 -32.01 7.35 23.49
C ALA A 4 -31.67 5.96 22.93
N ILE A 5 -31.69 5.81 21.61
CA ILE A 5 -31.28 4.57 20.93
C ILE A 5 -29.82 4.25 21.23
N ILE A 6 -28.90 5.21 21.06
CA ILE A 6 -27.48 5.03 21.35
C ILE A 6 -27.29 4.62 22.81
N ALA A 7 -27.94 5.30 23.76
CA ALA A 7 -27.82 4.96 25.18
C ALA A 7 -28.34 3.55 25.50
N HIS A 8 -29.45 3.12 24.90
CA HIS A 8 -29.98 1.76 25.10
C HIS A 8 -29.04 0.70 24.50
N VAL A 9 -28.53 0.94 23.29
CA VAL A 9 -27.60 0.00 22.64
C VAL A 9 -26.29 -0.08 23.41
N SER A 10 -25.74 1.03 23.91
CA SER A 10 -24.52 1.00 24.74
C SER A 10 -24.67 0.20 26.02
N GLN A 11 -25.87 0.14 26.63
CA GLN A 11 -26.13 -0.67 27.82
C GLN A 11 -26.01 -2.17 27.53
N VAL A 12 -26.33 -2.62 26.31
CA VAL A 12 -26.18 -4.02 25.87
C VAL A 12 -24.73 -4.47 25.97
N PHE A 13 -23.77 -3.57 25.75
CA PHE A 13 -22.33 -3.89 25.76
C PHE A 13 -21.67 -3.72 27.14
N HIS A 14 -22.46 -3.44 28.19
CA HIS A 14 -21.89 -3.30 29.53
C HIS A 14 -21.44 -4.67 30.07
N PRO A 15 -20.23 -4.81 30.66
CA PRO A 15 -19.68 -6.12 31.05
C PRO A 15 -20.51 -6.88 32.10
N SER A 16 -21.39 -6.19 32.84
CA SER A 16 -22.28 -6.82 33.82
C SER A 16 -23.53 -7.45 33.19
N VAL A 17 -23.82 -7.17 31.92
CA VAL A 17 -25.02 -7.64 31.24
C VAL A 17 -24.70 -8.94 30.51
N HIS A 18 -25.47 -9.97 30.82
CA HIS A 18 -25.33 -11.30 30.24
C HIS A 18 -26.60 -11.59 29.43
N PHE A 19 -26.42 -11.98 28.17
CA PHE A 19 -27.51 -12.38 27.29
C PHE A 19 -27.37 -13.86 26.95
N ASP A 20 -28.49 -14.57 26.96
CA ASP A 20 -28.54 -15.98 26.52
C ASP A 20 -28.34 -16.12 25.01
N ASP A 21 -28.71 -15.08 24.23
CA ASP A 21 -28.53 -15.03 22.79
C ASP A 21 -27.43 -14.02 22.40
N ALA A 22 -26.33 -14.54 21.86
CA ALA A 22 -25.19 -13.73 21.38
C ALA A 22 -25.53 -12.88 20.15
N ASN A 23 -26.62 -13.17 19.43
CA ASN A 23 -27.06 -12.37 18.27
C ASN A 23 -27.49 -10.95 18.67
N ILE A 24 -27.84 -10.72 19.94
CA ILE A 24 -28.18 -9.39 20.45
C ILE A 24 -27.00 -8.42 20.28
N PHE A 25 -25.77 -8.92 20.43
CA PHE A 25 -24.57 -8.10 20.21
C PHE A 25 -24.37 -7.74 18.74
N ILE A 26 -24.68 -8.67 17.82
CA ILE A 26 -24.61 -8.41 16.37
C ILE A 26 -25.59 -7.29 16.01
N VAL A 27 -26.85 -7.42 16.42
CA VAL A 27 -27.88 -6.41 16.17
C VAL A 27 -27.49 -5.06 16.77
N GLY A 28 -26.89 -5.06 17.97
CA GLY A 28 -26.39 -3.84 18.61
C GLY A 28 -25.28 -3.16 17.81
N VAL A 29 -24.30 -3.93 17.31
CA VAL A 29 -23.20 -3.41 16.50
C VAL A 29 -23.73 -2.89 15.15
N ASP A 30 -24.58 -3.65 14.47
CA ASP A 30 -25.18 -3.25 13.20
C ASP A 30 -25.99 -1.96 13.34
N LEU A 31 -26.72 -1.80 14.45
CA LEU A 31 -27.48 -0.58 14.72
C LEU A 31 -26.56 0.62 14.98
N LEU A 32 -25.42 0.42 15.65
CA LEU A 32 -24.41 1.46 15.82
C LEU A 32 -23.75 1.83 14.49
N GLU A 33 -23.45 0.86 13.63
CA GLU A 33 -22.94 1.10 12.27
C GLU A 33 -23.96 1.88 11.43
N LEU A 34 -25.23 1.44 11.41
CA LEU A 34 -26.31 2.15 10.71
C LEU A 34 -26.48 3.59 11.21
N LEU A 35 -26.45 3.80 12.53
CA LEU A 35 -26.51 5.15 13.12
C LEU A 35 -25.31 6.01 12.74
N SER A 36 -24.13 5.41 12.55
CA SER A 36 -22.94 6.12 12.08
C SER A 36 -23.05 6.59 10.62
N GLN A 37 -24.01 6.07 9.85
CA GLN A 37 -24.25 6.42 8.45
C GLN A 37 -25.46 7.35 8.24
N GLN A 38 -26.04 7.89 9.33
CA GLN A 38 -27.20 8.79 9.29
C GLN A 38 -26.81 10.19 9.74
N PRO A 39 -27.39 11.27 9.19
CA PRO A 39 -27.10 12.64 9.62
C PRO A 39 -27.50 12.85 11.09
N LEU A 40 -26.51 12.93 11.97
CA LEU A 40 -26.71 13.16 13.41
C LEU A 40 -26.64 14.64 13.79
N HIS A 41 -27.39 15.03 14.82
CA HIS A 41 -27.17 16.29 15.52
C HIS A 41 -25.86 16.22 16.33
N ILE A 42 -25.13 17.34 16.49
CA ILE A 42 -23.81 17.42 17.14
C ILE A 42 -23.74 16.70 18.50
N HIS A 43 -24.76 16.86 19.35
CA HIS A 43 -24.81 16.18 20.65
C HIS A 43 -25.03 14.66 20.53
N SER A 44 -25.78 14.20 19.53
CA SER A 44 -25.96 12.77 19.25
C SER A 44 -24.67 12.16 18.73
N PHE A 45 -23.96 12.89 17.86
CA PHE A 45 -22.64 12.48 17.37
C PHE A 45 -21.61 12.33 18.50
N ALA A 46 -21.53 13.32 19.39
CA ALA A 46 -20.62 13.26 20.53
C ALA A 46 -20.91 12.07 21.47
N VAL A 47 -22.19 11.71 21.65
CA VAL A 47 -22.61 10.54 22.41
C VAL A 47 -22.26 9.25 21.67
N LEU A 48 -22.52 9.16 20.35
CA LEU A 48 -22.17 8.00 19.54
C LEU A 48 -20.67 7.71 19.58
N ARG A 49 -19.83 8.74 19.41
CA ARG A 49 -18.37 8.58 19.40
C ARG A 49 -17.83 7.99 20.72
N LYS A 50 -18.33 8.49 21.85
CA LYS A 50 -17.99 7.94 23.18
C LYS A 50 -18.54 6.53 23.37
N ALA A 51 -19.77 6.29 22.93
CA ALA A 51 -20.40 4.98 22.99
C ALA A 51 -19.60 3.92 22.22
N ILE A 52 -19.17 4.24 21.00
CA ILE A 52 -18.39 3.34 20.15
C ILE A 52 -17.09 2.92 20.85
N LEU A 53 -16.27 3.87 21.34
CA LEU A 53 -15.02 3.51 22.03
C LEU A 53 -15.28 2.70 23.29
N ALA A 54 -16.25 3.11 24.09
CA ALA A 54 -16.59 2.42 25.33
C ALA A 54 -17.08 1.00 25.04
N THR A 55 -17.94 0.82 24.04
CA THR A 55 -18.45 -0.48 23.60
C THR A 55 -17.31 -1.37 23.09
N THR A 56 -16.41 -0.85 22.25
CA THR A 56 -15.27 -1.64 21.74
C THR A 56 -14.28 -2.03 22.85
N ASP A 57 -14.07 -1.18 23.86
CA ASP A 57 -13.22 -1.52 25.01
C ASP A 57 -13.91 -2.47 26.00
N ALA A 58 -15.19 -2.26 26.28
CA ALA A 58 -15.98 -3.07 27.22
C ALA A 58 -16.29 -4.48 26.68
N SER A 59 -16.45 -4.61 25.36
CA SER A 59 -16.77 -5.87 24.69
C SER A 59 -15.53 -6.71 24.41
N PHE A 60 -14.57 -6.76 25.34
CA PHE A 60 -13.32 -7.49 25.15
C PHE A 60 -13.56 -8.98 24.87
N PHE A 61 -14.64 -9.58 25.37
CA PHE A 61 -15.01 -10.97 25.06
C PHE A 61 -15.45 -11.16 23.59
N LEU A 62 -16.02 -10.14 22.95
CA LEU A 62 -16.34 -10.16 21.51
C LEU A 62 -15.15 -9.77 20.65
N ARG A 63 -14.29 -8.88 21.15
CA ARG A 63 -13.11 -8.37 20.47
C ARG A 63 -11.95 -9.37 20.50
N ASP A 64 -11.67 -9.94 21.66
CA ASP A 64 -10.48 -10.74 21.92
C ASP A 64 -10.73 -12.25 21.77
N THR A 65 -11.99 -12.69 21.91
CA THR A 65 -12.46 -14.06 21.60
C THR A 65 -13.67 -14.02 20.67
N PRO A 66 -13.49 -13.53 19.42
CA PRO A 66 -14.60 -13.29 18.52
C PRO A 66 -15.35 -14.59 18.17
N PRO A 67 -16.70 -14.59 18.24
CA PRO A 67 -17.52 -15.71 17.76
C PRO A 67 -17.36 -15.94 16.25
N GLY A 68 -16.87 -14.94 15.52
CA GLY A 68 -16.61 -14.96 14.08
C GLY A 68 -16.42 -13.57 13.49
N PRO A 69 -16.14 -13.47 12.17
CA PRO A 69 -15.97 -12.20 11.47
C PRO A 69 -17.25 -11.34 11.43
N SER A 70 -18.43 -11.97 11.59
CA SER A 70 -19.74 -11.30 11.60
C SER A 70 -19.91 -10.26 12.72
N ILE A 71 -19.08 -10.29 13.76
CA ILE A 71 -19.10 -9.29 14.84
C ILE A 71 -17.91 -8.33 14.70
N LEU A 72 -16.71 -8.84 14.41
CA LEU A 72 -15.51 -8.01 14.34
C LEU A 72 -15.58 -6.98 13.21
N VAL A 73 -16.03 -7.39 12.02
CA VAL A 73 -16.09 -6.52 10.84
C VAL A 73 -17.01 -5.32 11.08
N PRO A 74 -18.29 -5.48 11.47
CA PRO A 74 -19.16 -4.33 11.70
C PRO A 74 -18.74 -3.53 12.94
N MET A 75 -18.11 -4.16 13.95
CA MET A 75 -17.60 -3.43 15.12
C MET A 75 -16.48 -2.47 14.74
N VAL A 76 -15.50 -2.93 13.96
CA VAL A 76 -14.41 -2.08 13.47
C VAL A 76 -14.91 -1.08 12.43
N ALA A 77 -15.89 -1.46 11.61
CA ALA A 77 -16.59 -0.54 10.71
C ALA A 77 -17.19 0.65 11.43
N ALA A 78 -17.99 0.39 12.46
CA ALA A 78 -18.65 1.43 13.25
C ALA A 78 -17.63 2.40 13.87
N VAL A 79 -16.43 1.92 14.25
CA VAL A 79 -15.31 2.76 14.68
C VAL A 79 -14.88 3.72 13.57
N PHE A 80 -14.47 3.25 12.39
CA PHE A 80 -14.00 4.17 11.35
C PHE A 80 -15.11 5.07 10.80
N HIS A 81 -16.31 4.51 10.59
CA HIS A 81 -17.46 5.21 10.00
C HIS A 81 -17.97 6.32 10.90
N THR A 82 -17.94 6.14 12.22
CA THR A 82 -18.30 7.21 13.16
C THR A 82 -17.36 8.41 12.99
N TRP A 83 -16.05 8.21 12.84
CA TRP A 83 -15.12 9.34 12.66
C TRP A 83 -15.24 9.99 11.29
N MET A 84 -15.41 9.20 10.23
CA MET A 84 -15.69 9.74 8.90
C MET A 84 -16.99 10.55 8.88
N HIS A 85 -18.05 10.08 9.56
CA HIS A 85 -19.28 10.84 9.74
C HIS A 85 -19.04 12.14 10.53
N GLY A 86 -18.07 12.16 11.45
CA GLY A 86 -17.66 13.38 12.14
C GLY A 86 -17.34 14.53 11.19
N MET A 87 -16.87 14.25 9.98
CA MET A 87 -16.55 15.28 8.98
C MET A 87 -17.71 16.19 8.60
N VAL A 88 -18.97 15.71 8.69
CA VAL A 88 -20.17 16.52 8.44
C VAL A 88 -20.64 17.31 9.67
N GLN A 89 -19.93 17.20 10.79
CA GLN A 89 -20.26 17.84 12.06
C GLN A 89 -19.37 19.05 12.32
N PRO A 90 -19.86 20.06 13.07
CA PRO A 90 -19.00 21.17 13.50
C PRO A 90 -17.78 20.65 14.26
N ASN A 91 -16.59 21.11 13.86
CA ASN A 91 -15.29 20.69 14.38
C ASN A 91 -14.92 19.20 14.20
N GLY A 92 -15.71 18.38 13.48
CA GLY A 92 -15.39 16.96 13.37
C GLY A 92 -14.23 16.65 12.41
N ALA A 93 -13.82 17.61 11.58
CA ALA A 93 -12.55 17.55 10.84
C ALA A 93 -11.32 17.97 11.68
N SER A 94 -11.53 18.41 12.93
CA SER A 94 -10.44 18.85 13.81
C SER A 94 -9.46 17.71 14.08
N VAL A 95 -8.18 18.07 14.17
CA VAL A 95 -7.10 17.14 14.48
C VAL A 95 -7.35 16.45 15.82
N ASP A 96 -7.85 17.18 16.82
CA ASP A 96 -8.12 16.64 18.16
C ASP A 96 -9.15 15.50 18.15
N VAL A 97 -10.22 15.64 17.35
CA VAL A 97 -11.27 14.61 17.23
C VAL A 97 -10.68 13.33 16.64
N TRP A 98 -9.82 13.44 15.64
CA TRP A 98 -9.17 12.30 14.98
C TRP A 98 -8.00 11.73 15.77
N ALA A 99 -7.29 12.56 16.53
CA ALA A 99 -6.22 12.14 17.43
C ALA A 99 -6.74 11.20 18.54
N GLU A 100 -7.99 11.39 18.98
CA GLU A 100 -8.66 10.45 19.90
C GLU A 100 -8.77 9.05 19.28
N LEU A 101 -9.21 8.95 18.02
CA LEU A 101 -9.26 7.66 17.32
C LEU A 101 -7.86 7.09 17.15
N GLY A 102 -6.90 7.90 16.72
CA GLY A 102 -5.54 7.42 16.50
C GLY A 102 -4.87 6.91 17.77
N THR A 103 -5.15 7.55 18.91
CA THR A 103 -4.68 7.07 20.22
C THR A 103 -5.28 5.72 20.58
N MET A 104 -6.58 5.52 20.34
CA MET A 104 -7.26 4.26 20.62
C MET A 104 -6.84 3.13 19.68
N VAL A 105 -6.73 3.41 18.38
CA VAL A 105 -6.26 2.44 17.38
C VAL A 105 -4.82 2.02 17.69
N ARG A 106 -3.93 2.97 18.01
CA ARG A 106 -2.57 2.65 18.47
C ARG A 106 -2.60 1.74 19.68
N LYS A 107 -3.36 2.11 20.73
CA LYS A 107 -3.51 1.30 21.94
C LYS A 107 -3.92 -0.13 21.57
N TRP A 108 -4.93 -0.30 20.72
CA TRP A 108 -5.38 -1.63 20.33
C TRP A 108 -4.38 -2.42 19.50
N LEU A 109 -3.63 -1.77 18.61
CA LEU A 109 -2.62 -2.44 17.77
C LEU A 109 -1.38 -2.88 18.56
N THR A 110 -1.00 -2.13 19.60
CA THR A 110 0.23 -2.38 20.36
C THR A 110 0.01 -3.13 21.68
N HIS A 111 -1.22 -3.15 22.21
CA HIS A 111 -1.47 -3.76 23.51
C HIS A 111 -1.39 -5.29 23.47
N PRO A 112 -0.59 -5.94 24.34
CA PRO A 112 -0.35 -7.38 24.27
C PRO A 112 -1.59 -8.26 24.42
N SER A 113 -2.60 -7.80 25.18
CA SER A 113 -3.83 -8.55 25.46
C SER A 113 -4.88 -8.50 24.35
N VAL A 114 -4.71 -7.61 23.37
CA VAL A 114 -5.67 -7.47 22.27
C VAL A 114 -5.45 -8.60 21.28
N SER A 115 -6.53 -9.22 20.80
CA SER A 115 -6.41 -10.33 19.87
C SER A 115 -5.75 -9.92 18.55
N ALA A 116 -4.96 -10.83 17.99
CA ALA A 116 -4.36 -10.64 16.67
C ALA A 116 -5.43 -10.50 15.58
N ALA A 117 -6.58 -11.18 15.73
CA ALA A 117 -7.70 -11.09 14.80
C ALA A 117 -8.31 -9.69 14.76
N PHE A 118 -8.55 -9.07 15.92
CA PHE A 118 -9.05 -7.70 15.97
C PHE A 118 -8.03 -6.69 15.46
N ALA A 119 -6.75 -6.84 15.84
CA ALA A 119 -5.69 -5.97 15.34
C ALA A 119 -5.52 -6.07 13.81
N ALA A 120 -5.61 -7.27 13.24
CA ALA A 120 -5.58 -7.47 11.79
C ALA A 120 -6.81 -6.84 11.11
N GLU A 121 -7.98 -6.94 11.73
CA GLU A 121 -9.21 -6.34 11.23
C GLU A 121 -9.16 -4.80 11.24
N LEU A 122 -8.52 -4.18 12.25
CA LEU A 122 -8.24 -2.73 12.26
C LEU A 122 -7.40 -2.30 11.06
N VAL A 123 -6.32 -3.04 10.77
CA VAL A 123 -5.45 -2.76 9.60
C VAL A 123 -6.24 -2.97 8.29
N ARG A 124 -7.00 -4.05 8.20
CA ARG A 124 -7.82 -4.36 7.03
C ARG A 124 -8.87 -3.27 6.77
N ARG A 125 -9.59 -2.82 7.81
CA ARG A 125 -10.60 -1.76 7.65
C ARG A 125 -9.96 -0.43 7.31
N TRP A 126 -8.86 -0.06 7.95
CA TRP A 126 -8.07 1.12 7.57
C TRP A 126 -7.69 1.10 6.09
N LYS A 127 -7.16 -0.01 5.59
CA LYS A 127 -6.85 -0.19 4.16
C LYS A 127 -8.08 0.04 3.28
N VAL A 128 -9.21 -0.59 3.60
CA VAL A 128 -10.45 -0.46 2.83
C VAL A 128 -10.90 0.99 2.74
N GLU A 129 -10.93 1.72 3.86
CA GLU A 129 -11.38 3.12 3.87
C GLU A 129 -10.40 4.03 3.11
N VAL A 130 -9.09 3.85 3.29
CA VAL A 130 -8.08 4.63 2.54
C VAL A 130 -8.17 4.36 1.05
N THR A 131 -8.35 3.11 0.63
CA THR A 131 -8.53 2.75 -0.79
C THR A 131 -9.82 3.34 -1.35
N ALA A 132 -10.94 3.26 -0.63
CA ALA A 132 -12.22 3.82 -1.06
C ALA A 132 -12.14 5.34 -1.28
N ILE A 133 -11.56 6.08 -0.31
CA ILE A 133 -11.37 7.53 -0.44
C ILE A 133 -10.35 7.86 -1.53
N SER A 134 -9.28 7.07 -1.67
CA SER A 134 -8.31 7.25 -2.76
C SER A 134 -8.98 7.11 -4.14
N ALA A 135 -9.82 6.10 -4.33
CA ALA A 135 -10.58 5.90 -5.57
C ALA A 135 -11.55 7.06 -5.83
N LEU A 136 -12.18 7.61 -4.77
CA LEU A 136 -13.03 8.79 -4.89
C LEU A 136 -12.23 10.05 -5.29
N VAL A 137 -11.06 10.27 -4.71
CA VAL A 137 -10.14 11.35 -5.11
C VAL A 137 -9.76 11.21 -6.59
N GLN A 138 -9.42 9.99 -7.03
CA GLN A 138 -9.11 9.72 -8.42
C GLN A 138 -10.28 10.02 -9.36
N TRP A 139 -11.48 9.61 -8.98
CA TRP A 139 -12.69 9.92 -9.74
C TRP A 139 -12.91 11.42 -9.94
N PHE A 140 -12.63 12.25 -8.92
CA PHE A 140 -12.73 13.71 -9.05
C PHE A 140 -11.73 14.30 -10.05
N TYR A 141 -10.52 13.74 -10.16
CA TYR A 141 -9.49 14.21 -11.09
C TYR A 141 -9.68 13.68 -12.51
N THR A 142 -10.28 12.51 -12.69
CA THR A 142 -10.62 11.94 -13.99
C THR A 142 -12.09 11.53 -14.09
N PRO A 143 -13.00 12.52 -14.13
CA PRO A 143 -14.41 12.22 -14.31
C PRO A 143 -14.65 11.57 -15.69
N PRO A 144 -15.58 10.61 -15.80
CA PRO A 144 -15.91 10.00 -17.08
C PRO A 144 -16.38 11.07 -18.10
N PRO A 145 -16.12 10.86 -19.41
CA PRO A 145 -16.46 11.84 -20.44
C PRO A 145 -17.94 12.22 -20.40
N SER A 146 -18.18 13.52 -20.50
CA SER A 146 -19.49 14.17 -20.36
C SER A 146 -20.53 13.59 -21.32
N GLY A 147 -21.41 12.76 -20.80
CA GLY A 147 -22.46 12.05 -21.55
C GLY A 147 -23.23 11.03 -20.70
N SER A 148 -22.64 10.53 -19.62
CA SER A 148 -23.40 9.87 -18.54
C SER A 148 -24.00 10.92 -17.61
N SER A 149 -25.25 10.74 -17.22
CA SER A 149 -26.02 11.66 -16.35
C SER A 149 -25.51 11.74 -14.90
N ASP A 150 -24.37 11.15 -14.58
CA ASP A 150 -23.93 10.94 -13.21
C ASP A 150 -22.92 12.00 -12.80
N LYS A 151 -23.46 13.14 -12.34
CA LYS A 151 -22.73 14.18 -11.57
C LYS A 151 -22.38 13.72 -10.15
N VAL A 152 -22.61 12.46 -9.83
CA VAL A 152 -22.37 11.80 -8.53
C VAL A 152 -21.72 10.46 -8.86
N PRO A 153 -20.72 9.96 -8.10
CA PRO A 153 -20.23 8.59 -8.28
C PRO A 153 -21.44 7.64 -8.24
N PRO A 154 -21.69 6.83 -9.29
CA PRO A 154 -22.94 6.11 -9.41
C PRO A 154 -23.06 5.09 -8.28
N PRO A 155 -24.20 5.03 -7.58
CA PRO A 155 -24.54 3.84 -6.85
C PRO A 155 -24.86 2.78 -7.90
N THR A 156 -24.12 1.67 -7.84
CA THR A 156 -24.48 0.35 -8.38
C THR A 156 -24.35 0.07 -9.89
N THR A 157 -23.71 -1.09 -10.13
CA THR A 157 -23.95 -2.11 -11.17
C THR A 157 -23.43 -2.01 -12.60
N ASP A 158 -22.88 -0.89 -13.09
CA ASP A 158 -22.35 -0.88 -14.46
C ASP A 158 -20.86 -1.26 -14.55
N HIS A 159 -20.61 -2.41 -15.20
CA HIS A 159 -19.33 -3.11 -15.30
C HIS A 159 -18.32 -2.51 -16.30
N HIS A 160 -18.55 -1.30 -16.82
CA HIS A 160 -17.77 -0.77 -17.94
C HIS A 160 -16.52 0.03 -17.58
N PHE A 161 -16.25 0.25 -16.30
CA PHE A 161 -15.00 0.87 -15.85
C PHE A 161 -14.42 0.09 -14.67
N HIS A 162 -13.12 -0.22 -14.73
CA HIS A 162 -12.38 -0.79 -13.59
C HIS A 162 -12.52 0.09 -12.32
N HIS A 163 -12.78 1.39 -12.47
CA HIS A 163 -13.07 2.36 -11.39
C HIS A 163 -14.38 2.11 -10.63
N ALA A 164 -15.40 1.51 -11.26
CA ALA A 164 -16.72 1.40 -10.66
C ALA A 164 -16.76 0.38 -9.51
N LYS A 165 -15.91 -0.66 -9.51
CA LYS A 165 -15.85 -1.66 -8.43
C LYS A 165 -15.21 -1.10 -7.15
N ASP A 166 -14.18 -0.27 -7.30
CA ASP A 166 -13.47 0.32 -6.15
C ASP A 166 -14.25 1.52 -5.57
N VAL A 167 -14.91 2.32 -6.41
CA VAL A 167 -15.84 3.37 -5.96
C VAL A 167 -17.12 2.76 -5.35
N ALA A 168 -17.58 1.59 -5.82
CA ALA A 168 -18.71 0.87 -5.22
C ALA A 168 -18.46 0.38 -3.78
N LEU A 169 -17.20 0.38 -3.31
CA LEU A 169 -16.87 0.13 -1.90
C LEU A 169 -17.15 1.35 -1.01
N THR A 170 -17.32 2.54 -1.60
CA THR A 170 -17.58 3.77 -0.86
C THR A 170 -19.07 3.87 -0.55
N SER A 171 -19.42 4.00 0.74
CA SER A 171 -20.80 4.23 1.15
C SER A 171 -21.37 5.48 0.44
N THR A 172 -22.63 5.40 0.01
CA THR A 172 -23.34 6.54 -0.61
C THR A 172 -23.32 7.77 0.29
N PHE A 173 -23.44 7.58 1.60
CA PHE A 173 -23.31 8.64 2.58
C PHE A 173 -21.92 9.28 2.55
N VAL A 174 -20.86 8.47 2.46
CA VAL A 174 -19.49 8.98 2.41
C VAL A 174 -19.26 9.80 1.14
N ALA A 175 -19.65 9.28 -0.02
CA ALA A 175 -19.46 9.97 -1.29
C ALA A 175 -20.31 11.25 -1.43
N GLN A 176 -21.54 11.26 -0.90
CA GLN A 176 -22.48 12.38 -1.11
C GLN A 176 -22.47 13.43 0.00
N GLN A 177 -22.12 13.05 1.24
CA GLN A 177 -22.23 13.94 2.41
C GLN A 177 -20.88 14.22 3.05
N VAL A 178 -20.05 13.19 3.24
CA VAL A 178 -18.74 13.32 3.92
C VAL A 178 -17.66 13.91 3.01
N ALA A 179 -17.57 13.41 1.78
CA ALA A 179 -16.55 13.79 0.80
C ALA A 179 -17.18 14.21 -0.56
N PRO A 180 -18.10 15.19 -0.59
CA PRO A 180 -18.79 15.59 -1.82
C PRO A 180 -17.90 16.35 -2.81
N THR A 181 -16.71 16.76 -2.38
CA THR A 181 -15.74 17.52 -3.18
C THR A 181 -14.36 16.90 -3.05
N VAL A 182 -13.47 17.22 -4.00
CA VAL A 182 -12.07 16.79 -3.96
C VAL A 182 -11.37 17.25 -2.68
N ASP A 183 -11.59 18.48 -2.22
CA ASP A 183 -10.99 19.01 -1.00
C ASP A 183 -11.45 18.24 0.23
N ALA A 184 -12.75 17.96 0.33
CA ALA A 184 -13.28 17.16 1.43
C ALA A 184 -12.71 15.73 1.41
N ALA A 185 -12.63 15.10 0.23
CA ALA A 185 -12.04 13.77 0.08
C ALA A 185 -10.56 13.74 0.48
N LEU A 186 -9.78 14.77 0.10
CA LEU A 186 -8.38 14.91 0.49
C LEU A 186 -8.21 15.10 2.01
N ILE A 187 -9.08 15.87 2.66
CA ILE A 187 -9.05 16.00 4.13
C ILE A 187 -9.37 14.66 4.79
N VAL A 188 -10.38 13.92 4.30
CA VAL A 188 -10.71 12.58 4.85
C VAL A 188 -9.52 11.63 4.67
N LEU A 189 -8.90 11.63 3.48
CA LEU A 189 -7.72 10.81 3.19
C LEU A 189 -6.58 11.13 4.16
N ASP A 190 -6.26 12.41 4.32
CA ASP A 190 -5.25 12.87 5.28
C ASP A 190 -5.55 12.38 6.69
N ARG A 191 -6.79 12.53 7.16
CA ARG A 191 -7.20 12.08 8.49
C ARG A 191 -7.10 10.57 8.66
N LEU A 192 -7.53 9.78 7.67
CA LEU A 192 -7.44 8.32 7.69
C LEU A 192 -5.99 7.83 7.70
N LEU A 193 -5.10 8.48 6.96
CA LEU A 193 -3.66 8.19 7.04
C LEU A 193 -3.14 8.48 8.46
N HIS A 194 -3.53 9.60 9.07
CA HIS A 194 -3.05 9.93 10.41
C HIS A 194 -3.65 9.09 11.55
N VAL A 195 -4.73 8.32 11.33
CA VAL A 195 -5.29 7.41 12.36
C VAL A 195 -4.24 6.44 12.89
N MET A 196 -3.51 5.78 12.00
CA MET A 196 -2.46 4.84 12.41
C MET A 196 -1.08 5.50 12.56
N SER A 197 -0.94 6.81 12.36
CA SER A 197 0.27 7.64 12.56
C SER A 197 1.60 6.85 12.50
N PRO A 198 2.24 6.79 11.31
CA PRO A 198 3.36 5.88 11.03
C PRO A 198 4.51 5.99 12.02
N SER A 199 4.92 7.22 12.32
CA SER A 199 6.08 7.55 13.14
C SER A 199 6.04 6.99 14.56
N ALA A 200 4.84 6.80 15.12
CA ALA A 200 4.69 6.31 16.48
C ALA A 200 4.16 4.87 16.54
N THR A 201 3.57 4.34 15.46
CA THR A 201 2.90 3.02 15.48
C THR A 201 3.79 1.92 14.95
N LEU A 202 4.44 2.14 13.80
CA LEU A 202 5.10 1.06 13.06
C LEU A 202 6.21 0.37 13.85
N SER A 203 7.01 1.14 14.59
CA SER A 203 8.11 0.62 15.43
C SER A 203 7.64 -0.26 16.59
N SER A 204 6.37 -0.19 16.97
CA SER A 204 5.79 -0.93 18.09
C SER A 204 4.92 -2.11 17.66
N LEU A 205 4.76 -2.34 16.35
CA LEU A 205 3.95 -3.44 15.83
C LEU A 205 4.69 -4.78 15.94
N LYS A 206 3.93 -5.84 16.24
CA LYS A 206 4.42 -7.22 16.11
C LYS A 206 4.71 -7.54 14.63
N PRO A 207 5.62 -8.47 14.31
CA PRO A 207 6.05 -8.75 12.94
C PRO A 207 4.90 -9.01 11.94
N HIS A 208 3.92 -9.84 12.32
CA HIS A 208 2.76 -10.15 11.47
C HIS A 208 1.85 -8.94 11.20
N LEU A 209 1.70 -8.03 12.18
CA LEU A 209 0.93 -6.81 11.99
C LEU A 209 1.69 -5.79 11.14
N LEU A 210 3.02 -5.67 11.33
CA LEU A 210 3.82 -4.82 10.46
C LEU A 210 3.75 -5.30 9.01
N LEU A 211 3.85 -6.62 8.77
CA LEU A 211 3.68 -7.20 7.45
C LEU A 211 2.30 -6.88 6.84
N ALA A 212 1.22 -7.00 7.63
CA ALA A 212 -0.12 -6.65 7.18
C ALA A 212 -0.25 -5.16 6.80
N VAL A 213 0.38 -4.27 7.57
CA VAL A 213 0.42 -2.84 7.27
C VAL A 213 1.23 -2.57 6.00
N GLN A 214 2.44 -3.13 5.86
CA GLN A 214 3.26 -2.93 4.67
C GLN A 214 2.57 -3.47 3.40
N THR A 215 1.89 -4.62 3.49
CA THR A 215 1.10 -5.17 2.39
C THR A 215 -0.04 -4.23 2.00
N SER A 216 -0.71 -3.63 2.98
CA SER A 216 -1.80 -2.68 2.78
C SER A 216 -1.30 -1.38 2.15
N VAL A 217 -0.19 -0.83 2.64
CA VAL A 217 0.47 0.36 2.09
C VAL A 217 0.88 0.12 0.65
N ARG A 218 1.53 -1.02 0.35
CA ARG A 218 1.91 -1.39 -1.02
C ARG A 218 0.70 -1.41 -1.96
N ASP A 219 -0.43 -2.00 -1.53
CA ASP A 219 -1.65 -2.04 -2.35
C ASP A 219 -2.22 -0.65 -2.63
N ILE A 220 -2.27 0.20 -1.61
CA ILE A 220 -2.71 1.60 -1.76
C ILE A 220 -1.77 2.32 -2.72
N VAL A 221 -0.45 2.28 -2.48
CA VAL A 221 0.55 2.94 -3.32
C VAL A 221 0.49 2.43 -4.76
N SER A 222 0.35 1.13 -4.98
CA SER A 222 0.18 0.54 -6.32
C SER A 222 -1.04 1.11 -7.03
N HIS A 223 -2.17 1.24 -6.31
CA HIS A 223 -3.36 1.89 -6.84
C HIS A 223 -3.09 3.35 -7.22
N TRP A 224 -2.28 4.11 -6.48
CA TRP A 224 -1.90 5.47 -6.87
C TRP A 224 -0.94 5.49 -8.06
N VAL A 225 0.09 4.63 -8.07
CA VAL A 225 1.11 4.55 -9.13
C VAL A 225 0.52 4.18 -10.48
N LEU A 226 -0.41 3.21 -10.53
CA LEU A 226 -1.08 2.80 -11.77
C LEU A 226 -1.90 3.94 -12.41
N HIS A 227 -2.36 4.89 -11.60
CA HIS A 227 -3.22 6.00 -12.03
C HIS A 227 -2.47 7.34 -12.07
N VAL A 228 -1.15 7.36 -11.89
CA VAL A 228 -0.28 8.54 -12.03
C VAL A 228 -0.54 9.35 -13.31
N PRO A 229 -0.73 8.75 -14.50
CA PRO A 229 -0.94 9.51 -15.73
C PRO A 229 -2.23 10.33 -15.74
N ALA A 230 -3.24 9.88 -15.00
CA ALA A 230 -4.56 10.50 -14.88
C ALA A 230 -4.55 11.68 -13.89
N LEU A 231 -3.70 11.64 -12.87
CA LEU A 231 -3.64 12.63 -11.80
C LEU A 231 -2.57 13.71 -12.00
N GLY A 232 -1.63 13.50 -12.93
CA GLY A 232 -0.47 14.39 -13.09
C GLY A 232 0.42 14.43 -11.85
N ILE A 233 0.45 13.36 -11.06
CA ILE A 233 1.17 13.30 -9.79
C ILE A 233 2.55 12.69 -10.02
N SER A 234 3.60 13.44 -9.72
CA SER A 234 4.97 12.94 -9.82
C SER A 234 5.23 11.80 -8.80
N PRO A 235 6.13 10.84 -9.10
CA PRO A 235 6.56 9.83 -8.12
C PRO A 235 7.08 10.43 -6.80
N SER A 236 7.66 11.63 -6.85
CA SER A 236 8.12 12.37 -5.67
C SER A 236 6.97 12.76 -4.74
N THR A 237 5.80 13.09 -5.29
CA THR A 237 4.61 13.40 -4.50
C THR A 237 4.11 12.16 -3.76
N ILE A 238 4.15 10.99 -4.41
CA ILE A 238 3.80 9.71 -3.78
C ILE A 238 4.76 9.41 -2.62
N LEU A 239 6.06 9.66 -2.79
CA LEU A 239 7.04 9.55 -1.71
C LEU A 239 6.74 10.52 -0.55
N CYS A 240 6.34 11.76 -0.83
CA CYS A 240 5.96 12.71 0.22
C CYS A 240 4.70 12.27 0.99
N LEU A 241 3.71 11.68 0.31
CA LEU A 241 2.45 11.28 0.93
C LEU A 241 2.55 9.96 1.70
N PHE A 242 3.28 8.99 1.15
CA PHE A 242 3.31 7.62 1.68
C PHE A 242 4.67 7.19 2.22
N GLY A 243 5.74 7.96 2.01
CA GLY A 243 7.11 7.57 2.38
C GLY A 243 7.27 7.24 3.86
N GLU A 244 6.61 8.00 4.75
CA GLU A 244 6.66 7.74 6.20
C GLU A 244 6.13 6.35 6.59
N TRP A 245 5.34 5.70 5.73
CA TRP A 245 4.75 4.38 6.00
C TRP A 245 5.68 3.21 5.72
N PHE A 246 6.57 3.34 4.74
CA PHE A 246 7.39 2.21 4.30
C PHE A 246 8.90 2.48 4.38
N LEU A 247 9.36 3.73 4.27
CA LEU A 247 10.79 4.06 4.34
C LEU A 247 11.45 3.61 5.66
N PRO A 248 10.82 3.78 6.84
CA PRO A 248 11.39 3.23 8.07
C PRO A 248 11.56 1.71 7.99
N SER A 249 10.61 0.98 7.41
CA SER A 249 10.72 -0.47 7.26
C SER A 249 11.75 -0.91 6.21
N CYS A 250 12.15 -0.05 5.29
CA CYS A 250 13.26 -0.32 4.37
C CYS A 250 14.63 -0.23 5.07
N GLU A 251 14.82 0.75 5.95
CA GLU A 251 16.11 1.12 6.54
C GLU A 251 16.46 0.40 7.85
N MET A 252 15.49 -0.28 8.47
CA MET A 252 15.68 -0.85 9.80
C MET A 252 16.43 -2.18 9.76
N PRO A 253 17.54 -2.35 10.53
CA PRO A 253 18.13 -3.66 10.79
C PRO A 253 17.22 -4.39 11.79
N MET A 254 16.20 -5.05 11.26
CA MET A 254 15.24 -5.77 12.08
C MET A 254 15.71 -7.21 12.34
N SER A 255 15.17 -7.85 13.38
CA SER A 255 15.32 -9.31 13.51
C SER A 255 14.77 -10.00 12.26
N ARG A 256 15.23 -11.23 11.99
CA ARG A 256 14.76 -12.04 10.85
C ARG A 256 13.24 -12.20 10.79
N ASP A 257 12.54 -12.00 11.89
CA ASP A 257 11.07 -12.05 11.94
C ASP A 257 10.40 -10.96 11.08
N PHE A 258 11.12 -9.88 10.76
CA PHE A 258 10.60 -8.73 10.00
C PHE A 258 11.05 -8.70 8.54
N ASP A 259 11.88 -9.65 8.08
CA ASP A 259 12.37 -9.73 6.69
C ASP A 259 11.22 -9.66 5.68
N ALA A 260 10.08 -10.25 6.04
CA ALA A 260 8.86 -10.20 5.25
C ALA A 260 8.33 -8.79 5.03
N ALA A 261 8.26 -8.00 6.10
CA ALA A 261 7.75 -6.64 6.05
C ALA A 261 8.74 -5.71 5.34
N GLN A 262 10.04 -5.89 5.59
CA GLN A 262 11.10 -5.16 4.90
C GLN A 262 11.08 -5.40 3.39
N ALA A 263 10.92 -6.66 2.96
CA ALA A 263 10.82 -7.01 1.54
C ALA A 263 9.65 -6.26 0.87
N ILE A 264 8.45 -6.26 1.46
CA ILE A 264 7.29 -5.53 0.91
C ILE A 264 7.51 -4.01 0.91
N ALA A 265 8.17 -3.46 1.93
CA ALA A 265 8.50 -2.04 1.97
C ALA A 265 9.48 -1.65 0.84
N LEU A 266 10.51 -2.47 0.59
CA LEU A 266 11.46 -2.28 -0.51
C LEU A 266 10.79 -2.46 -1.88
N GLU A 267 9.90 -3.45 -2.03
CA GLU A 267 9.04 -3.59 -3.21
C GLU A 267 8.25 -2.31 -3.47
N THR A 268 7.64 -1.74 -2.42
CA THR A 268 6.86 -0.49 -2.50
C THR A 268 7.74 0.68 -2.94
N LEU A 269 8.94 0.81 -2.36
CA LEU A 269 9.90 1.84 -2.76
C LEU A 269 10.30 1.70 -4.23
N CYS A 270 10.65 0.48 -4.67
CA CYS A 270 10.98 0.19 -6.06
C CYS A 270 9.80 0.53 -6.99
N LEU A 271 8.57 0.16 -6.63
CA LEU A 271 7.37 0.45 -7.40
C LEU A 271 7.19 1.95 -7.65
N VAL A 272 7.38 2.78 -6.63
CA VAL A 272 7.27 4.25 -6.77
C VAL A 272 8.43 4.80 -7.59
N CYS A 273 9.67 4.43 -7.26
CA CYS A 273 10.85 5.01 -7.87
C CYS A 273 11.11 4.54 -9.32
N THR A 274 10.51 3.42 -9.72
CA THR A 274 10.58 2.89 -11.09
C THR A 274 9.27 3.07 -11.86
N ALA A 275 8.28 3.79 -11.31
CA ALA A 275 7.00 4.07 -11.94
C ALA A 275 7.14 4.72 -13.33
N LYS A 276 6.35 4.28 -14.31
CA LYS A 276 6.29 4.87 -15.66
C LYS A 276 5.59 6.22 -15.62
N GLY A 277 6.31 7.29 -15.91
CA GLY A 277 5.77 8.65 -15.98
C GLY A 277 6.73 9.60 -16.69
N ARG A 278 6.20 10.77 -17.08
CA ARG A 278 6.99 11.86 -17.67
C ARG A 278 7.79 12.64 -16.61
N ASP A 279 7.33 12.63 -15.36
CA ASP A 279 7.94 13.39 -14.28
C ASP A 279 9.17 12.69 -13.71
N VAL A 280 10.25 13.45 -13.58
CA VAL A 280 11.51 12.97 -13.01
C VAL A 280 11.44 13.02 -11.48
N LEU A 281 12.00 12.01 -10.81
CA LEU A 281 12.21 12.04 -9.36
C LEU A 281 13.07 13.24 -8.95
N LEU A 282 12.72 13.88 -7.83
CA LEU A 282 13.54 14.96 -7.27
C LEU A 282 14.91 14.40 -6.85
N PRO A 283 16.02 15.14 -7.05
CA PRO A 283 17.36 14.64 -6.72
C PRO A 283 17.53 14.10 -5.28
N PRO A 284 16.94 14.72 -4.23
CA PRO A 284 16.98 14.15 -2.87
C PRO A 284 16.30 12.78 -2.76
N HIS A 285 15.22 12.56 -3.52
CA HIS A 285 14.52 11.27 -3.54
C HIS A 285 15.33 10.20 -4.29
N VAL A 286 16.03 10.57 -5.37
CA VAL A 286 16.97 9.65 -6.05
C VAL A 286 18.11 9.27 -5.11
N ALA A 287 18.70 10.23 -4.40
CA ALA A 287 19.77 9.96 -3.43
C ALA A 287 19.29 9.05 -2.29
N MET A 288 18.09 9.30 -1.75
CA MET A 288 17.45 8.43 -0.75
C MET A 288 17.26 7.01 -1.29
N PHE A 289 16.67 6.88 -2.47
CA PHE A 289 16.44 5.58 -3.11
C PHE A 289 17.74 4.80 -3.32
N CYS A 290 18.78 5.45 -3.84
CA CYS A 290 20.09 4.84 -3.99
C CYS A 290 20.68 4.38 -2.65
N ARG A 291 20.62 5.22 -1.62
CA ARG A 291 21.13 4.86 -0.28
C ARG A 291 20.42 3.63 0.28
N VAL A 292 19.09 3.59 0.20
CA VAL A 292 18.28 2.49 0.71
C VAL A 292 18.54 1.19 -0.04
N LEU A 293 18.55 1.24 -1.38
CA LEU A 293 18.84 0.07 -2.21
C LEU A 293 20.25 -0.45 -1.99
N HIS A 294 21.24 0.44 -1.92
CA HIS A 294 22.62 0.05 -1.67
C HIS A 294 22.75 -0.71 -0.34
N ALA A 295 22.11 -0.21 0.74
CA ALA A 295 22.11 -0.90 2.02
C ALA A 295 21.43 -2.28 1.94
N ALA A 296 20.29 -2.40 1.26
CA ALA A 296 19.58 -3.66 1.10
C ALA A 296 20.35 -4.70 0.27
N LEU A 297 21.10 -4.25 -0.75
CA LEU A 297 21.92 -5.12 -1.62
C LEU A 297 23.23 -5.57 -0.96
N GLN A 298 23.68 -4.90 0.10
CA GLN A 298 24.90 -5.27 0.82
C GLN A 298 24.73 -6.51 1.70
N ASP A 299 23.54 -6.76 2.24
CA ASP A 299 23.26 -7.97 3.03
C ASP A 299 22.93 -9.15 2.12
N THR A 300 23.95 -9.85 1.67
CA THR A 300 23.81 -11.05 0.82
C THR A 300 23.34 -12.30 1.58
N THR A 301 23.20 -12.23 2.91
CA THR A 301 22.69 -13.35 3.71
C THR A 301 21.16 -13.39 3.72
N ASN A 302 20.51 -12.25 3.52
CA ASN A 302 19.06 -12.13 3.47
C ASN A 302 18.54 -12.32 2.03
N ILE A 303 18.54 -13.58 1.57
CA ILE A 303 18.14 -13.94 0.20
C ILE A 303 16.74 -13.44 -0.16
N ARG A 304 15.81 -13.37 0.81
CA ARG A 304 14.45 -12.86 0.58
C ARG A 304 14.46 -11.39 0.18
N VAL A 305 15.16 -10.56 0.94
CA VAL A 305 15.31 -9.12 0.64
C VAL A 305 16.06 -8.94 -0.67
N LEU A 306 17.16 -9.67 -0.87
CA LEU A 306 17.97 -9.63 -2.08
C LEU A 306 17.15 -9.94 -3.34
N SER A 307 16.44 -11.08 -3.33
CA SER A 307 15.54 -11.51 -4.41
C SER A 307 14.47 -10.45 -4.69
N THR A 308 13.84 -9.91 -3.65
CA THR A 308 12.80 -8.88 -3.79
C THR A 308 13.35 -7.62 -4.46
N VAL A 309 14.50 -7.12 -4.02
CA VAL A 309 15.12 -5.94 -4.64
C VAL A 309 15.48 -6.19 -6.09
N ILE A 310 16.13 -7.32 -6.39
CA ILE A 310 16.52 -7.70 -7.77
C ILE A 310 15.30 -7.71 -8.70
N ARG A 311 14.20 -8.35 -8.27
CA ARG A 311 12.98 -8.46 -9.07
C ARG A 311 12.32 -7.12 -9.32
N HIS A 312 12.13 -6.32 -8.27
CA HIS A 312 11.31 -5.11 -8.36
C HIS A 312 12.09 -3.88 -8.83
N ALA A 313 13.42 -3.90 -8.76
CA ALA A 313 14.28 -2.86 -9.31
C ALA A 313 14.76 -3.16 -10.74
N SER A 314 14.22 -4.17 -11.44
CA SER A 314 14.79 -4.63 -12.71
C SER A 314 14.87 -3.55 -13.80
N THR A 315 13.95 -2.59 -13.77
CA THR A 315 13.88 -1.47 -14.72
C THR A 315 14.60 -0.19 -14.24
N VAL A 316 15.31 -0.24 -13.10
CA VAL A 316 15.88 0.93 -12.44
C VAL A 316 16.85 1.72 -13.33
N PHE A 317 17.69 1.02 -14.10
CA PHE A 317 18.67 1.66 -14.97
C PHE A 317 18.05 2.22 -16.26
N GLY A 318 16.93 1.64 -16.73
CA GLY A 318 16.19 2.17 -17.87
C GLY A 318 15.58 3.56 -17.63
N ARG A 319 15.50 4.00 -16.37
CA ARG A 319 15.06 5.35 -16.00
C ARG A 319 16.11 6.43 -16.22
N CYS A 320 17.39 6.04 -16.34
CA CYS A 320 18.51 6.97 -16.51
C CYS A 320 18.52 8.13 -15.49
N ALA A 321 18.04 7.90 -14.26
CA ALA A 321 18.01 8.94 -13.23
C ALA A 321 19.44 9.41 -12.88
N PRO A 322 19.69 10.72 -12.70
CA PRO A 322 21.02 11.22 -12.37
C PRO A 322 21.58 10.57 -11.09
N GLY A 323 22.80 10.01 -11.18
CA GLY A 323 23.46 9.36 -10.05
C GLY A 323 23.09 7.89 -9.81
N ILE A 324 22.14 7.31 -10.57
CA ILE A 324 21.70 5.91 -10.37
C ILE A 324 22.82 4.89 -10.60
N HIS A 325 23.83 5.24 -11.39
CA HIS A 325 24.99 4.40 -11.72
C HIS A 325 25.82 4.00 -10.48
N VAL A 326 25.69 4.72 -9.36
CA VAL A 326 26.34 4.36 -8.09
C VAL A 326 25.92 2.99 -7.58
N LEU A 327 24.75 2.49 -8.01
CA LEU A 327 24.22 1.19 -7.60
C LEU A 327 24.78 0.01 -8.41
N VAL A 328 25.44 0.27 -9.55
CA VAL A 328 25.93 -0.79 -10.45
C VAL A 328 26.79 -1.83 -9.72
N PRO A 329 27.81 -1.45 -8.92
CA PRO A 329 28.62 -2.44 -8.20
C PRO A 329 27.81 -3.27 -7.20
N ALA A 330 26.86 -2.64 -6.49
CA ALA A 330 26.03 -3.33 -5.50
C ALA A 330 25.09 -4.35 -6.15
N PHE A 331 24.49 -4.01 -7.30
CA PHE A 331 23.66 -4.95 -8.06
C PHE A 331 24.48 -6.10 -8.64
N LEU A 332 25.67 -5.86 -9.19
CA LEU A 332 26.53 -6.93 -9.70
C LEU A 332 26.90 -7.92 -8.59
N HIS A 333 27.28 -7.41 -7.41
CA HIS A 333 27.57 -8.24 -6.24
C HIS A 333 26.33 -9.04 -5.78
N ALA A 334 25.16 -8.42 -5.76
CA ALA A 334 23.90 -9.08 -5.41
C ALA A 334 23.51 -10.20 -6.40
N ILE A 335 23.67 -9.96 -7.71
CA ILE A 335 23.41 -10.95 -8.76
C ILE A 335 24.32 -12.16 -8.61
N ASP A 336 25.61 -11.94 -8.33
CA ASP A 336 26.58 -13.02 -8.09
C ASP A 336 26.19 -13.85 -6.86
N ALA A 337 25.90 -13.19 -5.74
CA ALA A 337 25.47 -13.86 -4.50
C ALA A 337 24.18 -14.68 -4.70
N LEU A 338 23.18 -14.14 -5.41
CA LEU A 338 21.93 -14.83 -5.68
C LEU A 338 22.13 -16.04 -6.61
N THR A 339 23.04 -15.92 -7.59
CA THR A 339 23.42 -16.99 -8.51
C THR A 339 24.15 -18.12 -7.78
N LEU A 340 25.09 -17.79 -6.89
CA LEU A 340 25.77 -18.75 -6.02
C LEU A 340 24.78 -19.49 -5.10
N PHE A 341 23.80 -18.77 -4.55
CA PHE A 341 22.76 -19.38 -3.74
C PHE A 341 21.95 -20.42 -4.55
N TYR A 342 21.42 -20.05 -5.72
CA TYR A 342 20.60 -20.97 -6.51
C TYR A 342 21.38 -22.14 -7.10
N THR A 343 22.63 -21.93 -7.54
CA THR A 343 23.49 -23.03 -8.02
C THR A 343 23.78 -24.05 -6.91
N SER A 344 24.00 -23.58 -5.68
CA SER A 344 24.11 -24.46 -4.51
C SER A 344 22.80 -25.22 -4.23
N LEU A 345 21.64 -24.57 -4.37
CA LEU A 345 20.34 -25.18 -4.11
C LEU A 345 19.94 -26.21 -5.18
N SER A 346 20.24 -25.97 -6.45
CA SER A 346 19.97 -26.91 -7.54
C SER A 346 20.78 -28.19 -7.41
N SER A 347 22.00 -28.12 -6.85
CA SER A 347 22.78 -29.31 -6.49
C SER A 347 22.13 -30.15 -5.38
N SER A 348 21.17 -29.58 -4.64
CA SER A 348 20.41 -30.21 -3.56
C SER A 348 18.95 -30.61 -3.92
N GLY A 349 18.52 -30.41 -5.16
CA GLY A 349 17.25 -30.96 -5.69
C GLY A 349 15.97 -30.14 -5.46
N GLY A 350 16.04 -28.85 -5.11
CA GLY A 350 14.86 -27.97 -4.96
C GLY A 350 14.71 -26.97 -6.12
N GLY A 351 13.49 -26.82 -6.69
CA GLY A 351 13.27 -25.81 -7.74
C GLY A 351 11.80 -25.45 -8.04
N SER A 352 11.43 -24.20 -7.77
CA SER A 352 10.35 -23.48 -8.48
C SER A 352 10.46 -21.94 -8.43
N SER A 353 11.22 -21.33 -7.51
CA SER A 353 11.32 -19.85 -7.40
C SER A 353 12.46 -19.19 -8.21
N SER A 354 13.36 -19.95 -8.82
CA SER A 354 14.61 -19.43 -9.40
C SER A 354 14.43 -18.68 -10.73
N GLU A 355 13.39 -18.98 -11.50
CA GLU A 355 13.28 -18.51 -12.89
C GLU A 355 13.06 -16.99 -13.00
N ALA A 356 12.14 -16.45 -12.20
CA ALA A 356 11.84 -15.02 -12.24
C ALA A 356 12.96 -14.16 -11.63
N ASP A 357 13.77 -14.72 -10.73
CA ASP A 357 14.97 -14.07 -10.22
C ASP A 357 16.07 -14.02 -11.29
N CYS A 358 16.26 -15.12 -12.03
CA CYS A 358 17.18 -15.15 -13.17
C CYS A 358 16.78 -14.14 -14.25
N LEU A 359 15.50 -14.06 -14.60
CA LEU A 359 15.00 -13.09 -15.58
C LEU A 359 15.29 -11.65 -15.13
N ALA A 360 15.01 -11.32 -13.87
CA ALA A 360 15.30 -10.00 -13.32
C ALA A 360 16.79 -9.66 -13.30
N CYS A 361 17.67 -10.63 -12.98
CA CYS A 361 19.12 -10.45 -13.09
C CYS A 361 19.54 -10.11 -14.53
N VAL A 362 18.98 -10.80 -15.53
CA VAL A 362 19.27 -10.54 -16.95
C VAL A 362 18.79 -9.16 -17.37
N GLU A 363 17.57 -8.77 -16.98
CA GLU A 363 17.03 -7.42 -17.23
C GLU A 363 17.92 -6.32 -16.64
N LEU A 364 18.39 -6.50 -15.40
CA LEU A 364 19.31 -5.56 -14.76
C LEU A 364 20.64 -5.44 -15.51
N LEU A 365 21.25 -6.57 -15.91
CA LEU A 365 22.50 -6.57 -16.67
C LEU A 365 22.35 -5.83 -18.00
N PHE A 366 21.26 -6.07 -18.75
CA PHE A 366 20.97 -5.33 -19.97
C PHE A 366 20.72 -3.84 -19.71
N GLY A 367 19.99 -3.50 -18.64
CA GLY A 367 19.77 -2.13 -18.22
C GLY A 367 21.07 -1.39 -17.90
N MET A 368 22.03 -2.06 -17.25
CA MET A 368 23.36 -1.49 -16.97
C MET A 368 24.16 -1.24 -18.26
N LEU A 369 24.12 -2.17 -19.21
CA LEU A 369 24.83 -2.02 -20.49
C LEU A 369 24.33 -0.84 -21.33
N ALA A 370 23.06 -0.45 -21.15
CA ALA A 370 22.44 0.67 -21.84
C ALA A 370 22.76 2.05 -21.21
N LEU A 371 23.40 2.10 -20.04
CA LEU A 371 23.68 3.37 -19.36
C LEU A 371 24.68 4.23 -20.16
N PRO A 372 24.36 5.51 -20.45
CA PRO A 372 25.30 6.41 -21.11
C PRO A 372 26.55 6.60 -20.25
N GLY A 373 27.73 6.39 -20.83
CA GLY A 373 28.99 6.77 -20.20
C GLY A 373 29.68 5.71 -19.32
N GLN A 374 29.25 4.45 -19.32
CA GLN A 374 30.08 3.38 -18.71
C GLN A 374 31.40 3.13 -19.46
N TYR A 375 31.49 3.65 -20.69
CA TYR A 375 32.71 3.64 -21.49
C TYR A 375 32.93 5.03 -22.10
N PRO A 376 33.56 5.98 -21.38
CA PRO A 376 33.87 7.30 -21.92
C PRO A 376 34.80 7.26 -23.16
N HIS A 377 35.40 6.10 -23.45
CA HIS A 377 36.24 5.85 -24.63
C HIS A 377 35.46 5.26 -25.81
N VAL A 378 34.19 4.91 -25.64
CA VAL A 378 33.38 4.15 -26.62
C VAL A 378 32.10 4.93 -26.98
N VAL A 379 32.22 6.25 -27.02
CA VAL A 379 31.13 7.23 -27.28
C VAL A 379 30.48 7.06 -28.66
N HIS A 380 31.05 6.21 -29.54
CA HIS A 380 30.61 6.06 -30.92
C HIS A 380 30.11 4.67 -31.33
N GLU A 381 30.05 3.70 -30.42
CA GLU A 381 29.53 2.37 -30.78
C GLU A 381 28.20 2.09 -30.07
N SER A 382 27.13 2.13 -30.84
CA SER A 382 25.82 1.65 -30.40
C SER A 382 25.91 0.17 -30.00
N TRP A 383 25.15 -0.22 -28.97
CA TRP A 383 25.03 -1.62 -28.54
C TRP A 383 24.63 -2.56 -29.69
N ARG A 384 23.92 -2.05 -30.71
CA ARG A 384 23.58 -2.76 -31.95
C ARG A 384 24.84 -3.19 -32.72
N ALA A 385 25.89 -2.36 -32.77
CA ALA A 385 27.17 -2.71 -33.41
C ALA A 385 27.89 -3.83 -32.64
N LYS A 386 27.84 -3.80 -31.30
CA LYS A 386 28.47 -4.83 -30.46
C LYS A 386 27.79 -6.20 -30.57
N LEU A 387 26.45 -6.24 -30.65
CA LEU A 387 25.73 -7.50 -30.90
C LEU A 387 26.01 -8.05 -32.30
N HIS A 388 26.16 -7.18 -33.30
CA HIS A 388 26.50 -7.59 -34.65
C HIS A 388 27.91 -8.21 -34.75
N ASP A 389 28.82 -7.81 -33.87
CA ASP A 389 30.18 -8.33 -33.80
C ASP A 389 30.29 -9.63 -32.96
N VAL A 390 29.40 -9.82 -31.99
CA VAL A 390 29.23 -11.12 -31.31
C VAL A 390 28.63 -12.17 -32.26
N ALA A 391 27.76 -11.76 -33.18
CA ALA A 391 27.26 -12.63 -34.26
C ALA A 391 28.31 -12.89 -35.36
N SER A 392 29.30 -12.00 -35.53
CA SER A 392 30.38 -12.15 -36.52
C SER A 392 31.50 -13.08 -36.02
N THR A 393 31.71 -13.15 -34.71
CA THR A 393 32.75 -13.96 -34.05
C THR A 393 32.35 -15.43 -33.83
N HIS A 394 31.05 -15.75 -33.85
CA HIS A 394 30.58 -17.12 -33.98
C HIS A 394 30.31 -17.48 -35.44
N GLY A 395 31.38 -17.88 -36.14
CA GLY A 395 31.30 -18.38 -37.49
C GLY A 395 30.31 -19.54 -37.64
N ARG A 396 29.41 -19.40 -38.63
CA ARG A 396 28.66 -20.46 -39.34
C ARG A 396 28.51 -21.79 -38.58
N VAL A 397 27.40 -21.95 -37.87
CA VAL A 397 26.73 -23.26 -37.78
C VAL A 397 25.36 -23.10 -38.44
N GLY A 398 25.09 -23.97 -39.40
CA GLY A 398 24.07 -23.78 -40.42
C GLY A 398 22.63 -23.91 -39.93
N SER A 399 21.77 -23.23 -40.68
CA SER A 399 20.37 -23.56 -40.99
C SER A 399 19.39 -23.76 -39.82
N GLY A 400 18.54 -22.75 -39.64
CA GLY A 400 17.16 -22.93 -39.15
C GLY A 400 16.92 -22.35 -37.76
N ASP A 401 15.95 -21.44 -37.70
CA ASP A 401 15.31 -20.86 -36.52
C ASP A 401 16.13 -19.88 -35.66
N THR A 402 16.11 -18.63 -36.12
CA THR A 402 16.36 -17.42 -35.33
C THR A 402 15.42 -17.33 -34.13
N VAL A 403 15.85 -17.78 -32.95
CA VAL A 403 15.25 -17.41 -31.66
C VAL A 403 15.96 -16.15 -31.13
N LEU A 404 15.71 -15.02 -31.79
CA LEU A 404 15.87 -13.70 -31.15
C LEU A 404 14.44 -13.23 -30.84
N PRO A 405 14.00 -13.25 -29.57
CA PRO A 405 12.71 -12.66 -29.23
C PRO A 405 12.78 -11.17 -29.57
N HIS A 406 11.73 -10.71 -30.26
CA HIS A 406 11.54 -9.36 -30.75
C HIS A 406 11.86 -8.29 -29.68
N LEU A 407 13.10 -7.78 -29.68
CA LEU A 407 13.54 -6.56 -28.98
C LEU A 407 13.28 -5.32 -29.85
N ALA A 408 12.08 -5.22 -30.40
CA ALA A 408 11.50 -3.97 -30.88
C ALA A 408 10.43 -3.62 -29.84
N GLU A 409 10.45 -2.51 -29.11
CA GLU A 409 10.57 -1.13 -29.58
C GLU A 409 11.23 -0.30 -28.46
N PHE A 410 12.45 0.19 -28.68
CA PHE A 410 13.03 1.30 -27.91
C PHE A 410 13.78 2.19 -28.89
N ASP A 411 13.00 3.03 -29.54
CA ASP A 411 13.26 4.35 -30.15
C ASP A 411 11.85 4.73 -30.68
N VAL A 412 11.23 5.85 -30.32
CA VAL A 412 11.47 7.17 -30.91
C VAL A 412 10.92 8.28 -29.97
N GLU A 413 11.72 9.36 -29.89
CA GLU A 413 11.51 10.72 -29.32
C GLU A 413 11.66 10.96 -27.82
#